data_AF-A0A819R1A4-F1
#
_entry.id   AF-A0A819R1A4-F1
#
_cell.length_a   1.000
_cell.length_b   1.000
_cell.length_c   1.000
_cell.angle_alpha   90.00
_cell.angle_beta   90.00
_cell.angle_gamma   90.00
#
_symmetry.space_group_name_H-M   'P 1'
#
loop_
_entity.id
_entity.type
_entity.pdbx_description
1 polymer ?
#
loop_
_entity_poly.entity_id
_entity_poly.type
_entity_poly.pdbx_seq_one_letter_code
_entity_poly.pdbx_strand_id
1 'polypeptide(L)'
;MSSWMNTLLVIQQQIIRYVYSLYLIFGITGCCLNIILFSQRQFRTVSCCTYFLASSVAMIMNLVFGIGPHMYTLNHADPITTIPAFCKMRIYLIQVVALTYRWSLTAACLDRYALSSTNTRLRKFAK
;
A
#
# COMPACT_ATOMS: atom_id res chain seq x y z
N MET A 1 -34.12 -3.27 -17.15
CA MET A 1 -33.14 -2.57 -16.29
C MET A 1 -32.71 -3.41 -15.08
N SER A 2 -33.62 -4.15 -14.45
CA SER A 2 -33.33 -5.03 -13.30
C SER A 2 -32.35 -6.19 -13.58
N SER A 3 -32.37 -6.79 -14.78
CA SER A 3 -31.47 -7.89 -15.15
C SER A 3 -29.99 -7.47 -15.16
N TRP A 4 -29.69 -6.31 -15.75
CA TRP A 4 -28.34 -5.75 -15.84
C TRP A 4 -27.75 -5.42 -14.46
N MET A 5 -28.57 -4.90 -13.54
CA MET A 5 -28.13 -4.61 -12.17
C MET A 5 -27.76 -5.89 -11.42
N ASN A 6 -28.54 -6.96 -11.58
CA ASN A 6 -28.25 -8.25 -10.95
C ASN A 6 -26.98 -8.89 -11.51
N THR A 7 -26.74 -8.81 -12.83
CA THR A 7 -25.49 -9.32 -13.42
C THR A 7 -24.25 -8.57 -12.90
N LEU A 8 -24.35 -7.24 -12.72
CA LEU A 8 -23.25 -6.45 -12.17
C LEU A 8 -22.91 -6.84 -10.74
N LEU A 9 -23.93 -7.03 -9.89
CA LEU A 9 -23.74 -7.42 -8.50
C LEU A 9 -23.06 -8.79 -8.37
N VAL A 10 -23.47 -9.76 -9.20
CA VAL A 10 -22.85 -11.09 -9.22
C VAL A 10 -21.37 -10.99 -9.64
N ILE A 11 -21.07 -10.24 -10.70
CA ILE A 11 -19.69 -10.06 -11.17
C ILE A 11 -18.84 -9.37 -10.09
N GLN A 12 -19.38 -8.32 -9.44
CA GLN A 12 -18.69 -7.61 -8.37
C GLN A 12 -18.36 -8.53 -7.20
N GLN A 13 -19.29 -9.38 -6.77
CA GLN A 13 -19.05 -10.35 -5.70
C GLN A 13 -17.97 -11.37 -6.07
N GLN A 14 -17.94 -11.84 -7.32
CA GLN A 14 -16.92 -12.77 -7.81
C GLN A 14 -15.53 -12.12 -7.83
N ILE A 15 -15.44 -10.87 -8.31
CA ILE A 15 -14.19 -10.10 -8.32
C ILE A 15 -13.67 -9.90 -6.90
N ILE A 16 -14.53 -9.45 -5.99
CA ILE A 16 -14.14 -9.26 -4.58
C ILE A 16 -13.69 -10.60 -4.00
N ARG A 17 -14.41 -11.70 -4.23
CA ARG A 17 -14.06 -12.98 -3.63
C ARG A 17 -12.73 -13.54 -4.12
N TYR A 18 -12.46 -13.50 -5.42
CA TYR A 18 -11.27 -14.13 -5.99
C TYR A 18 -10.10 -13.15 -6.17
N VAL A 19 -10.33 -12.04 -6.86
CA VAL A 19 -9.25 -11.11 -7.23
C VAL A 19 -8.70 -10.42 -5.98
N TYR A 20 -9.57 -9.89 -5.13
CA TYR A 20 -9.10 -9.15 -3.95
C TYR A 20 -8.49 -10.09 -2.90
N SER A 21 -8.98 -11.32 -2.76
CA SER A 21 -8.36 -12.31 -1.85
C SER A 21 -6.96 -12.70 -2.31
N LEU A 22 -6.78 -12.97 -3.61
CA LEU A 22 -5.47 -13.26 -4.17
C LEU A 22 -4.52 -12.07 -3.99
N TYR A 23 -5.00 -10.87 -4.33
CA TYR A 23 -4.22 -9.65 -4.17
C TYR A 23 -3.82 -9.40 -2.70
N LEU A 24 -4.70 -9.71 -1.75
CA LEU A 24 -4.40 -9.60 -0.33
C LEU A 24 -3.33 -10.60 0.10
N ILE A 25 -3.44 -11.87 -0.31
CA ILE A 25 -2.46 -12.91 0.03
C ILE A 25 -1.09 -12.54 -0.56
N PHE A 26 -1.01 -12.37 -1.89
CA PHE A 26 0.25 -12.05 -2.56
C PHE A 26 0.83 -10.70 -2.09
N GLY A 27 -0.02 -9.70 -1.88
CA GLY A 27 0.39 -8.37 -1.43
C GLY A 27 0.96 -8.38 -0.01
N ILE A 28 0.30 -9.04 0.95
CA ILE A 28 0.81 -9.18 2.31
C ILE A 28 2.10 -10.00 2.31
N THR A 29 2.14 -11.14 1.63
CA THR A 29 3.36 -11.97 1.58
C THR A 29 4.53 -11.18 1.01
N GLY A 30 4.34 -10.47 -0.11
CA GLY A 30 5.39 -9.64 -0.71
C GLY A 30 5.87 -8.52 0.22
N CYS A 31 4.95 -7.81 0.87
CA CYS A 31 5.32 -6.74 1.80
C CYS A 31 6.01 -7.26 3.07
N CYS A 32 5.57 -8.40 3.61
CA CYS A 32 6.21 -9.06 4.74
C CYS A 32 7.64 -9.49 4.40
N LEU A 33 7.86 -10.09 3.23
CA LEU A 33 9.20 -10.45 2.76
C LEU A 33 10.10 -9.22 2.60
N ASN A 34 9.58 -8.12 2.05
CA ASN A 34 10.32 -6.85 1.96
C ASN A 34 10.69 -6.29 3.33
N ILE A 35 9.76 -6.32 4.29
CA ILE A 35 10.03 -5.86 5.66
C ILE A 35 11.10 -6.73 6.32
N ILE A 36 11.01 -8.06 6.20
CA ILE A 36 12.00 -8.99 6.76
C ILE A 36 13.38 -8.72 6.14
N LEU A 37 13.46 -8.60 4.81
CA LEU A 37 14.70 -8.35 4.09
C LEU A 37 15.33 -7.01 4.50
N PHE A 38 14.57 -5.91 4.43
CA PHE A 38 15.09 -4.57 4.75
C PHE A 38 15.29 -4.34 6.25
N SER A 39 14.70 -5.17 7.12
CA SER A 39 14.96 -5.13 8.56
C SER A 39 16.33 -5.72 8.92
N GLN A 40 17.00 -6.45 8.03
CA GLN A 40 18.34 -6.98 8.31
C GLN A 40 19.37 -5.85 8.49
N ARG A 41 20.28 -6.03 9.45
CA ARG A 41 21.31 -5.03 9.82
C ARG A 41 22.17 -4.56 8.64
N GLN A 42 22.41 -5.43 7.67
CA GLN A 42 23.23 -5.15 6.49
C GLN A 42 22.58 -4.12 5.54
N PHE A 43 21.24 -4.04 5.49
CA PHE A 43 20.52 -3.12 4.61
C PHE A 43 20.15 -1.80 5.31
N ARG A 44 20.14 -1.75 6.64
CA ARG A 44 19.88 -0.50 7.39
C ARG A 44 20.99 0.54 7.30
N THR A 45 22.19 0.14 6.86
CA THR A 45 23.30 1.07 6.61
C THR A 45 23.13 1.85 5.32
N VAL A 46 22.16 1.48 4.47
CA VAL A 46 21.87 2.15 3.21
C VAL A 46 20.59 2.97 3.36
N SER A 47 20.71 4.29 3.27
CA SER A 47 19.59 5.26 3.36
C SER A 47 18.41 4.87 2.46
N CYS A 48 18.67 4.53 1.19
CA CYS A 48 17.70 4.03 0.22
C CYS A 48 16.78 2.88 0.76
N CYS A 49 17.33 1.92 1.51
CA CYS A 49 16.56 0.78 2.01
C CYS A 49 15.52 1.18 3.08
N THR A 50 15.78 2.26 3.83
CA THR A 50 14.82 2.77 4.82
C THR A 50 13.56 3.33 4.17
N TYR A 51 13.70 3.98 3.00
CA TYR A 51 12.55 4.46 2.23
C TYR A 51 11.74 3.30 1.66
N PHE A 52 12.39 2.23 1.19
CA PHE A 52 11.69 1.04 0.74
C PHE A 52 10.97 0.29 1.87
N LEU A 53 11.55 0.26 3.07
CA LEU A 53 10.89 -0.26 4.26
C LEU A 53 9.62 0.55 4.59
N ALA A 54 9.73 1.88 4.63
CA ALA A 54 8.59 2.77 4.85
C ALA A 54 7.49 2.60 3.78
N SER A 55 7.89 2.45 2.52
CA SER A 55 6.96 2.19 1.41
C SER A 55 6.22 0.85 1.56
N SER A 56 6.89 -0.17 2.08
CA SER A 56 6.30 -1.50 2.31
C SER A 56 5.27 -1.48 3.44
N VAL A 57 5.57 -0.76 4.54
CA VAL A 57 4.61 -0.55 5.64
C VAL A 57 3.40 0.25 5.17
N ALA A 58 3.61 1.30 4.39
CA ALA A 58 2.53 2.05 3.76
C ALA A 58 1.67 1.13 2.88
N MET A 59 2.27 0.28 2.05
CA MET A 59 1.52 -0.60 1.17
C MET A 59 0.65 -1.62 1.94
N ILE A 60 1.13 -2.15 3.08
CA ILE A 60 0.31 -3.01 3.96
C ILE A 60 -0.89 -2.25 4.50
N MET A 61 -0.69 -1.03 5.00
CA MET A 61 -1.79 -0.19 5.47
C MET A 61 -2.81 0.08 4.36
N ASN A 62 -2.34 0.33 3.14
CA ASN A 62 -3.21 0.53 1.98
C ASN A 62 -4.02 -0.73 1.67
N LEU A 63 -3.40 -1.92 1.71
CA LEU A 63 -4.11 -3.20 1.53
C LEU A 63 -5.21 -3.40 2.56
N VAL A 64 -4.91 -3.16 3.84
CA VAL A 64 -5.86 -3.37 4.95
C VAL A 64 -7.05 -2.43 4.83
N PHE A 65 -6.82 -1.12 4.66
CA PHE A 65 -7.91 -0.14 4.58
C PHE A 65 -8.60 -0.11 3.21
N GLY A 66 -7.86 -0.42 2.15
CA GLY A 66 -8.36 -0.51 0.79
C GLY A 66 -9.27 -1.72 0.59
N ILE A 67 -8.81 -2.92 0.95
CA ILE A 67 -9.49 -4.17 0.60
C ILE A 67 -10.28 -4.75 1.77
N GLY A 68 -9.84 -4.57 3.00
CA GLY A 68 -10.48 -5.11 4.20
C GLY A 68 -12.00 -4.84 4.27
N PRO A 69 -12.47 -3.59 4.05
CA PRO A 69 -13.90 -3.28 4.05
C PRO A 69 -14.67 -4.02 2.96
N HIS A 70 -14.09 -4.20 1.77
CA HIS A 70 -14.72 -4.95 0.67
C HIS A 70 -14.83 -6.45 0.95
N MET A 71 -13.91 -7.02 1.74
CA MET A 71 -14.04 -8.40 2.20
C MET A 71 -15.15 -8.56 3.22
N TYR A 72 -15.30 -7.57 4.10
CA TYR A 72 -16.33 -7.57 5.14
C TYR A 72 -17.74 -7.49 4.56
N THR A 73 -17.92 -6.68 3.50
CA THR A 73 -19.21 -6.52 2.78
C THR A 73 -19.71 -7.80 2.11
N LEU A 74 -18.87 -8.83 1.99
CA LEU A 74 -19.26 -10.12 1.39
C LEU A 74 -20.15 -10.96 2.33
N ASN A 75 -20.01 -10.79 3.64
CA ASN A 75 -20.73 -11.59 4.65
C ASN A 75 -21.60 -10.72 5.59
N HIS A 76 -21.42 -9.40 5.58
CA HIS A 76 -22.08 -8.47 6.48
C HIS A 76 -22.54 -7.22 5.73
N ALA A 77 -23.44 -6.45 6.35
CA ALA A 77 -23.90 -5.18 5.80
C ALA A 77 -22.73 -4.19 5.62
N ASP A 78 -22.80 -3.38 4.56
CA ASP A 78 -21.74 -2.48 4.15
C ASP A 78 -21.43 -1.44 5.25
N PRO A 79 -20.23 -1.47 5.87
CA PRO A 79 -19.87 -0.52 6.92
C PRO A 79 -19.65 0.89 6.35
N ILE A 80 -19.43 0.99 5.04
CA ILE A 80 -19.23 2.25 4.29
C ILE A 80 -20.53 3.07 4.24
N THR A 81 -21.67 2.41 4.04
CA THR A 81 -22.99 3.06 4.03
C THR A 81 -23.55 3.23 5.43
N THR A 82 -23.11 2.39 6.38
CA THR A 82 -23.62 2.40 7.76
C THR A 82 -22.94 3.46 8.62
N ILE A 83 -21.62 3.68 8.47
CA ILE A 83 -20.84 4.58 9.33
C ILE A 83 -20.12 5.63 8.46
N PRO A 84 -20.66 6.85 8.31
CA PRO A 84 -20.08 7.87 7.42
C PRO A 84 -18.70 8.35 7.89
N ALA A 85 -18.44 8.34 9.19
CA ALA A 85 -17.12 8.66 9.76
C ALA A 85 -16.04 7.66 9.29
N PHE A 86 -16.37 6.36 9.28
CA PHE A 86 -15.46 5.31 8.80
C PHE A 86 -15.17 5.46 7.31
N CYS A 87 -16.17 5.77 6.50
CA CYS A 87 -16.00 6.03 5.07
C CYS A 87 -15.02 7.19 4.80
N LYS A 88 -15.20 8.33 5.48
CA LYS A 88 -14.31 9.50 5.34
C LYS A 88 -12.89 9.21 5.83
N MET A 89 -12.75 8.59 7.00
CA MET A 89 -11.45 8.23 7.57
C MET A 89 -10.69 7.28 6.65
N ARG A 90 -11.37 6.28 6.09
CA ARG A 90 -10.79 5.33 5.13
C ARG A 90 -10.24 6.05 3.90
N ILE A 91 -11.05 6.91 3.25
CA ILE A 91 -10.61 7.63 2.05
C ILE A 91 -9.38 8.48 2.37
N TYR A 92 -9.40 9.20 3.49
CA TYR A 92 -8.25 9.98 3.95
C TYR A 92 -7.01 9.11 4.16
N LEU A 93 -7.12 8.00 4.89
CA LEU A 93 -6.01 7.09 5.15
C LEU A 93 -5.43 6.50 3.86
N ILE A 94 -6.28 6.05 2.93
CA ILE A 94 -5.83 5.51 1.64
C ILE A 94 -5.03 6.57 0.87
N GLN A 95 -5.51 7.82 0.84
CA GLN A 95 -4.84 8.92 0.15
C GLN A 95 -3.49 9.25 0.80
N VAL A 96 -3.45 9.42 2.12
CA VAL A 96 -2.22 9.72 2.86
C VAL A 96 -1.19 8.61 2.65
N VAL A 97 -1.61 7.35 2.76
CA VAL A 97 -0.74 6.19 2.60
C VAL A 97 -0.22 6.08 1.16
N ALA A 98 -1.06 6.29 0.16
CA ALA A 98 -0.65 6.31 -1.25
C ALA A 98 0.35 7.45 -1.53
N LEU A 99 0.14 8.61 -0.92
CA LEU A 99 1.05 9.75 -1.04
C LEU A 99 2.40 9.43 -0.38
N THR A 100 2.40 8.87 0.83
CA THR A 100 3.62 8.41 1.52
C THR A 100 4.40 7.38 0.70
N TYR A 101 3.72 6.43 0.05
CA TYR A 101 4.35 5.46 -0.84
C TYR A 101 5.05 6.16 -2.03
N ARG A 102 4.40 7.13 -2.67
CA ARG A 102 5.00 7.88 -3.79
C ARG A 102 6.19 8.73 -3.35
N TRP A 103 6.05 9.44 -2.22
CA TRP A 103 7.12 10.30 -1.70
C TRP A 103 8.34 9.50 -1.24
N SER A 104 8.13 8.33 -0.62
CA SER A 104 9.24 7.44 -0.25
C SER A 104 9.99 6.93 -1.48
N LEU A 105 9.29 6.57 -2.56
CA LEU A 105 9.94 6.19 -3.81
C LEU A 105 10.73 7.34 -4.44
N THR A 106 10.15 8.55 -4.48
CA THR A 106 10.88 9.73 -5.00
C THR A 106 12.08 10.08 -4.14
N ALA A 107 11.97 9.96 -2.82
CA ALA A 107 13.10 10.18 -1.91
C ALA A 107 14.21 9.15 -2.15
N ALA A 108 13.86 7.88 -2.39
CA ALA A 108 14.83 6.85 -2.76
C ALA A 108 15.55 7.17 -4.07
N CYS A 109 14.84 7.70 -5.08
CA CYS A 109 15.46 8.14 -6.33
C CYS A 109 16.41 9.33 -6.12
N LEU A 110 16.00 10.31 -5.31
CA LEU A 110 16.83 11.48 -4.97
C LEU A 110 18.09 11.07 -4.22
N ASP A 111 17.98 10.13 -3.28
CA ASP A 111 19.11 9.56 -2.53
C ASP A 111 20.12 8.89 -3.47
N ARG A 112 19.64 8.08 -4.42
CA ARG A 112 20.48 7.45 -5.45
C ARG A 112 21.13 8.46 -6.39
N TYR A 113 20.39 9.49 -6.79
CA TYR A 113 20.94 10.58 -7.60
C TYR A 113 22.05 11.32 -6.86
N ALA A 114 21.83 11.67 -5.59
CA ALA A 114 22.82 12.34 -4.75
C ALA A 114 24.09 11.50 -4.56
N LEU A 115 23.97 10.17 -4.40
CA LEU A 115 25.10 9.24 -4.35
C LEU A 115 25.91 9.21 -5.66
N SER A 116 25.24 9.28 -6.81
CA SER A 116 25.88 9.27 -8.14
C SER A 116 26.51 10.61 -8.54
N SER A 117 26.16 11.70 -7.85
CA SER A 117 26.65 13.03 -8.18
C SER A 117 28.14 13.21 -7.87
N THR A 118 28.84 13.97 -8.70
CA THR A 118 30.27 14.32 -8.52
C THR A 118 30.52 15.24 -7.32
N ASN A 119 29.46 15.83 -6.74
CA ASN A 119 29.56 16.75 -5.62
C ASN A 119 29.70 15.99 -4.30
N THR A 120 30.87 16.13 -3.67
CA THR A 120 31.23 15.42 -2.43
C THR A 120 30.32 15.76 -1.25
N ARG A 121 29.70 16.96 -1.24
CA ARG A 121 28.79 17.41 -0.17
C ARG A 121 27.43 16.71 -0.24
N LEU A 122 26.90 16.51 -1.45
CA LEU A 122 25.66 15.75 -1.70
C LEU A 122 25.85 14.25 -1.43
N ARG A 123 26.99 13.69 -1.85
CA ARG A 123 27.32 12.28 -1.58
C ARG A 123 27.45 11.96 -0.10
N LYS A 124 27.91 12.90 0.72
CA LYS A 124 28.03 12.72 2.19
C LYS A 124 26.67 12.76 2.90
N PHE A 125 25.67 13.40 2.30
CA PHE A 125 24.30 13.46 2.83
C PHE A 125 23.50 12.18 2.56
N ALA A 126 23.76 11.52 1.43
CA ALA A 126 23.07 10.30 1.00
C ALA A 126 23.74 8.98 1.46
N LYS A 127 24.82 9.09 2.24
CA LYS A 127 25.60 7.97 2.77
C LYS A 127 25.08 7.55 4.13
#